data_AF-A0A0F0LSE4-F1
#
_entry.id   AF-A0A0F0LSE4-F1
#
_cell.length_a   1.000
_cell.length_b   1.000
_cell.length_c   1.000
_cell.angle_alpha   90.00
_cell.angle_beta   90.00
_cell.angle_gamma   90.00
#
_symmetry.space_group_name_H-M   'P 1'
#
loop_
_entity.id
_entity.type
_entity.pdbx_description
1 polymer ?
#
loop_
_entity_poly.entity_id
_entity_poly.type
_entity_poly.pdbx_seq_one_letter_code
_entity_poly.pdbx_strand_id
1 'polypeptide(L)'
;MTGDERAELAALRLRAYGPHADIAGDPVALARLDVLEGRRATDAAAPAATVRTRSVLEPPVVRPADDPATDSGAVPDPGDGSRASGGGERDADGAASDVSLWRRMRPRVDRVTAIWWIASLVVVAGLSTGTTLLVTHVVTSQHAAVLQRIPGDAPSAVMFTGTSTSSQAYESYLGMSVYTVIPPAGDMRCIAVIPQPDVYPDASLIGCALGTLPVVVDVRIGTSADTNPLASNGRPVVFTPAVEQAFPDGADLRFTARDATVTVDAYPVARTPVTPNS
;
A
#
# COMPACT_ATOMS: atom_id res chain seq x y z
N MET A 1 -21.99 29.91 -13.99
CA MET A 1 -23.15 29.27 -13.33
C MET A 1 -23.36 29.88 -11.94
N THR A 2 -24.59 30.26 -11.60
CA THR A 2 -24.94 30.86 -10.30
C THR A 2 -25.08 29.80 -9.19
N GLY A 3 -25.26 30.23 -7.93
CA GLY A 3 -25.47 29.31 -6.79
C GLY A 3 -26.81 28.57 -6.84
N ASP A 4 -27.84 29.25 -7.33
CA ASP A 4 -29.19 28.68 -7.50
C ASP A 4 -29.21 27.63 -8.62
N GLU A 5 -28.58 27.93 -9.76
CA GLU A 5 -28.40 26.98 -10.86
C GLU A 5 -27.62 25.72 -10.44
N ARG A 6 -26.68 25.84 -9.49
CA ARG A 6 -25.95 24.70 -8.93
C ARG A 6 -26.84 23.80 -8.06
N ALA A 7 -27.71 24.40 -7.25
CA ALA A 7 -28.65 23.67 -6.41
C ALA A 7 -29.73 22.98 -7.27
N GLU A 8 -30.24 23.69 -8.30
CA GLU A 8 -31.17 23.15 -9.28
C GLU A 8 -30.59 21.95 -10.03
N LEU A 9 -29.34 22.06 -10.52
CA LEU A 9 -28.65 20.95 -11.19
C LEU A 9 -28.49 19.72 -10.28
N ALA A 10 -28.14 19.93 -9.00
CA ALA A 10 -28.00 18.82 -8.04
C ALA A 10 -29.35 18.11 -7.80
N ALA A 11 -30.44 18.86 -7.67
CA ALA A 11 -31.78 18.30 -7.50
C ALA A 11 -32.23 17.51 -8.74
N LEU A 12 -31.99 18.02 -9.94
CA LEU A 12 -32.32 17.31 -11.19
C LEU A 12 -31.48 16.04 -11.38
N ARG A 13 -30.19 16.07 -11.01
CA ARG A 13 -29.33 14.88 -11.04
C ARG A 13 -29.78 13.81 -10.04
N LEU A 14 -30.25 14.19 -8.86
CA LEU A 14 -30.81 13.23 -7.90
C LEU A 14 -32.07 12.55 -8.46
N ARG A 15 -32.92 13.30 -9.17
CA ARG A 15 -34.10 12.74 -9.85
C ARG A 15 -33.76 11.89 -11.07
N ALA A 16 -32.62 12.15 -11.72
CA ALA A 16 -32.19 11.41 -12.91
C ALA A 16 -31.38 10.15 -12.60
N TYR A 17 -30.48 10.25 -11.63
CA TYR A 17 -29.45 9.24 -11.36
C TYR A 17 -29.48 8.74 -9.90
N GLY A 18 -30.36 9.29 -9.06
CA GLY A 18 -30.48 8.90 -7.67
C GLY A 18 -31.24 7.58 -7.44
N PRO A 19 -31.28 7.10 -6.19
CA PRO A 19 -31.87 5.80 -5.83
C PRO A 19 -33.39 5.71 -6.11
N HIS A 20 -34.04 6.86 -6.28
CA HIS A 20 -35.46 6.97 -6.60
C HIS A 20 -35.65 7.79 -7.89
N ALA A 21 -34.90 7.44 -8.94
CA ALA A 21 -34.94 8.17 -10.20
C ALA A 21 -36.36 8.17 -10.82
N ASP A 22 -36.92 9.35 -11.00
CA ASP A 22 -38.29 9.58 -11.50
C ASP A 22 -38.33 10.51 -12.72
N ILE A 23 -37.19 11.07 -13.14
CA ILE A 23 -37.13 12.13 -14.16
C ILE A 23 -37.60 11.67 -15.55
N ALA A 24 -37.61 10.36 -15.83
CA ALA A 24 -37.95 9.82 -17.14
C ALA A 24 -39.39 10.15 -17.59
N GLY A 25 -40.30 10.42 -16.64
CA GLY A 25 -41.66 10.86 -16.91
C GLY A 25 -41.83 12.36 -17.11
N ASP A 26 -40.77 13.15 -16.95
CA ASP A 26 -40.79 14.62 -16.98
C ASP A 26 -39.83 15.15 -18.08
N PRO A 27 -40.29 15.25 -19.33
CA PRO A 27 -39.44 15.70 -20.44
C PRO A 27 -38.96 17.14 -20.30
N VAL A 28 -39.67 17.98 -19.53
CA VAL A 28 -39.28 19.37 -19.27
C VAL A 28 -38.09 19.40 -18.31
N ALA A 29 -38.12 18.59 -17.25
CA ALA A 29 -37.01 18.45 -16.31
C ALA A 29 -35.75 17.88 -16.99
N LEU A 30 -35.90 16.91 -17.90
CA LEU A 30 -34.77 16.38 -18.70
C LEU A 30 -34.13 17.46 -19.59
N ALA A 31 -34.94 18.21 -20.34
CA ALA A 31 -34.42 19.30 -21.16
C ALA A 31 -33.71 20.37 -20.32
N ARG A 32 -34.22 20.64 -19.10
CA ARG A 32 -33.59 21.57 -18.16
C ARG A 32 -32.25 21.04 -17.63
N LEU A 33 -32.18 19.73 -17.32
CA LEU A 33 -30.96 19.05 -16.90
C LEU A 33 -29.88 19.16 -17.98
N ASP A 34 -30.19 18.84 -19.24
CA ASP A 34 -29.25 18.91 -20.37
C ASP A 34 -28.65 20.31 -20.55
N VAL A 35 -29.47 21.35 -20.44
CA VAL A 35 -29.02 22.76 -20.55
C VAL A 35 -28.04 23.11 -19.43
N LEU A 36 -28.32 22.68 -18.19
CA LEU A 36 -27.47 22.98 -17.04
C LEU A 36 -26.17 22.17 -17.06
N GLU A 37 -26.20 20.91 -17.50
CA GLU A 37 -25.00 20.09 -17.69
C GLU A 37 -24.11 20.62 -18.81
N GLY A 38 -24.71 21.04 -19.93
CA GLY A 38 -24.00 21.70 -21.02
C GLY A 38 -23.31 22.98 -20.57
N ARG A 39 -24.01 23.87 -19.84
CA ARG A 39 -23.41 25.09 -19.29
C ARG A 39 -22.28 24.81 -18.31
N ARG A 40 -22.42 23.80 -17.45
CA ARG A 40 -21.35 23.39 -16.53
C ARG A 40 -20.11 22.91 -17.30
N ALA A 41 -20.30 22.16 -18.38
CA ALA A 41 -19.20 21.72 -19.24
C ALA A 41 -18.49 22.91 -19.92
N THR A 42 -19.24 23.91 -20.38
CA THR A 42 -18.66 25.12 -21.00
C THR A 42 -17.97 26.03 -19.98
N ASP A 43 -18.55 26.20 -18.79
CA ASP A 43 -17.95 26.96 -17.69
C ASP A 43 -16.65 26.30 -17.19
N ALA A 44 -16.58 24.97 -17.24
CA ALA A 44 -15.34 24.22 -16.99
C ALA A 44 -14.30 24.39 -18.13
N ALA A 45 -14.71 24.84 -19.32
CA ALA A 45 -13.87 24.93 -20.52
C ALA A 45 -13.43 26.37 -20.93
N ALA A 46 -13.99 27.44 -20.34
CA ALA A 46 -13.65 28.84 -20.66
C ALA A 46 -12.31 29.30 -20.00
N PRO A 47 -11.49 30.16 -20.64
CA PRO A 47 -10.22 29.68 -21.19
C PRO A 47 -8.94 30.08 -20.44
N ALA A 48 -8.00 29.14 -20.44
CA ALA A 48 -6.55 29.30 -20.35
C ALA A 48 -5.95 30.03 -21.58
N ALA A 49 -6.48 31.21 -21.93
CA ALA A 49 -6.07 31.99 -23.11
C ALA A 49 -5.22 33.22 -22.76
N THR A 50 -4.15 33.05 -21.96
CA THR A 50 -3.04 34.02 -21.91
C THR A 50 -1.75 33.32 -21.51
N VAL A 51 -1.14 32.55 -22.40
CA VAL A 51 0.30 32.31 -22.32
C VAL A 51 0.92 32.71 -23.66
N ARG A 52 1.44 33.93 -23.65
CA ARG A 52 2.36 34.46 -24.64
C ARG A 52 3.42 33.42 -24.94
N THR A 53 3.54 33.07 -26.21
CA THR A 53 4.69 32.44 -26.82
C THR A 53 5.96 33.20 -26.42
N ARG A 54 6.73 32.68 -25.47
CA ARG A 54 8.11 33.10 -25.25
C ARG A 54 9.02 31.98 -25.68
N SER A 55 9.23 31.95 -27.00
CA SER A 55 10.39 31.31 -27.62
C SER A 55 11.64 31.98 -27.09
N VAL A 56 12.40 31.29 -26.25
CA VAL A 56 13.81 31.61 -25.97
C VAL A 56 14.58 30.30 -26.09
N LEU A 57 15.43 30.27 -27.11
CA LEU A 57 16.49 29.29 -27.32
C LEU A 57 17.37 29.21 -26.07
N GLU A 58 17.74 27.99 -25.63
CA GLU A 58 19.15 27.57 -25.51
C GLU A 58 19.25 26.06 -25.22
N PRO A 59 20.03 25.26 -25.96
CA PRO A 59 20.29 23.86 -25.64
C PRO A 59 21.48 23.71 -24.65
N PRO A 60 21.42 22.81 -23.66
CA PRO A 60 22.57 22.55 -22.80
C PRO A 60 23.66 21.79 -23.56
N VAL A 61 24.89 22.31 -23.46
CA VAL A 61 26.12 21.75 -24.03
C VAL A 61 26.40 20.37 -23.45
N VAL A 62 26.46 19.37 -24.33
CA VAL A 62 26.99 18.02 -24.07
C VAL A 62 28.52 18.07 -24.10
N ARG A 63 29.21 17.50 -23.10
CA ARG A 63 30.62 17.10 -23.22
C ARG A 63 30.72 15.58 -23.27
N PRO A 64 31.39 15.00 -24.28
CA PRO A 64 31.73 13.58 -24.32
C PRO A 64 32.89 13.23 -23.37
N ALA A 65 32.90 11.94 -23.00
CA ALA A 65 33.81 11.24 -22.10
C ALA A 65 35.23 11.03 -22.66
N ASP A 66 36.17 10.70 -21.76
CA ASP A 66 37.32 9.84 -22.06
C ASP A 66 37.74 9.05 -20.80
N ASP A 67 37.49 7.74 -20.84
CA ASP A 67 38.28 6.65 -20.23
C ASP A 67 39.04 6.01 -21.42
N PRO A 68 40.27 5.45 -21.31
CA PRO A 68 40.43 4.14 -20.64
C PRO A 68 41.83 3.79 -20.07
N ALA A 69 41.88 2.81 -19.16
CA ALA A 69 42.68 1.56 -19.25
C ALA A 69 42.79 0.88 -17.86
N THR A 70 42.07 -0.21 -17.59
CA THR A 70 42.53 -1.62 -17.67
C THR A 70 43.68 -1.98 -16.71
N ASP A 71 43.39 -2.75 -15.64
CA ASP A 71 44.07 -4.04 -15.46
C ASP A 71 43.23 -5.01 -14.61
N SER A 72 43.23 -6.26 -15.06
CA SER A 72 42.53 -7.42 -14.50
C SER A 72 43.35 -8.07 -13.40
N GLY A 73 42.70 -8.88 -12.56
CA GLY A 73 43.35 -10.10 -12.07
C GLY A 73 43.07 -10.52 -10.63
N ALA A 74 42.05 -11.36 -10.48
CA ALA A 74 42.08 -12.64 -9.79
C ALA A 74 42.49 -12.77 -8.30
N VAL A 75 41.56 -13.37 -7.55
CA VAL A 75 41.74 -14.11 -6.29
C VAL A 75 42.59 -15.37 -6.52
N PRO A 76 43.49 -15.77 -5.59
CA PRO A 76 43.27 -17.03 -4.86
C PRO A 76 43.71 -17.04 -3.37
N ASP A 77 43.08 -18.01 -2.68
CA ASP A 77 43.11 -18.64 -1.34
C ASP A 77 44.48 -18.86 -0.61
N PRO A 78 44.60 -19.67 0.47
CA PRO A 78 44.92 -19.25 1.84
C PRO A 78 46.34 -19.67 2.30
N GLY A 79 46.94 -18.90 3.20
CA GLY A 79 48.29 -19.16 3.72
C GLY A 79 48.31 -19.91 5.06
N ASP A 80 48.65 -21.19 5.02
CA ASP A 80 49.24 -21.98 6.12
C ASP A 80 50.73 -21.61 6.31
N GLY A 81 51.26 -21.70 7.54
CA GLY A 81 52.57 -21.13 7.91
C GLY A 81 53.16 -21.58 9.25
N SER A 82 53.17 -22.89 9.49
CA SER A 82 54.19 -23.74 10.14
C SER A 82 55.36 -23.15 11.00
N ARG A 83 55.44 -23.63 12.25
CA ARG A 83 56.58 -24.19 13.06
C ARG A 83 57.86 -23.39 13.41
N ALA A 84 58.23 -23.49 14.71
CA ALA A 84 59.45 -24.11 15.32
C ALA A 84 59.67 -23.52 16.75
N SER A 85 60.23 -24.12 17.80
CA SER A 85 60.76 -25.45 18.16
C SER A 85 61.08 -25.44 19.67
N GLY A 86 61.15 -26.61 20.29
CA GLY A 86 61.83 -26.85 21.58
C GLY A 86 60.95 -27.62 22.57
N GLY A 87 61.29 -28.81 23.04
CA GLY A 87 62.45 -29.66 22.85
C GLY A 87 62.41 -30.78 23.90
N GLY A 88 63.16 -31.86 23.67
CA GLY A 88 63.53 -32.82 24.72
C GLY A 88 62.75 -34.12 24.71
N GLU A 89 63.49 -35.22 24.79
CA GLU A 89 63.17 -36.55 24.28
C GLU A 89 63.69 -37.59 25.29
N ARG A 90 62.95 -38.71 25.45
CA ARG A 90 63.37 -40.05 25.95
C ARG A 90 63.73 -40.19 27.45
N ASP A 91 63.52 -41.30 28.17
CA ASP A 91 63.20 -42.73 27.92
C ASP A 91 62.37 -43.27 29.12
N ALA A 92 61.30 -44.05 28.90
CA ALA A 92 61.19 -45.52 28.98
C ALA A 92 61.39 -46.14 30.38
N ASP A 93 60.32 -46.72 30.94
CA ASP A 93 60.34 -48.07 31.56
C ASP A 93 58.96 -48.50 32.08
N GLY A 94 58.66 -49.79 31.98
CA GLY A 94 57.83 -50.49 32.97
C GLY A 94 56.41 -50.89 32.55
N ALA A 95 56.25 -52.19 32.33
CA ALA A 95 55.02 -52.91 31.98
C ALA A 95 53.81 -52.71 32.93
N ALA A 96 52.62 -52.91 32.34
CA ALA A 96 51.40 -53.58 32.84
C ALA A 96 51.09 -53.48 34.35
N SER A 97 49.91 -53.06 34.80
CA SER A 97 48.60 -53.61 34.45
C SER A 97 47.51 -52.83 35.20
N ASP A 98 46.47 -52.35 34.52
CA ASP A 98 45.10 -52.71 34.93
C ASP A 98 44.09 -52.35 33.84
N VAL A 99 43.46 -53.40 33.31
CA VAL A 99 42.36 -53.30 32.36
C VAL A 99 41.09 -53.48 33.16
N SER A 100 40.06 -52.68 32.84
CA SER A 100 38.68 -52.71 33.33
C SER A 100 38.37 -51.66 34.38
N LEU A 101 37.46 -50.73 34.05
CA LEU A 101 36.43 -50.16 34.95
C LEU A 101 35.55 -49.12 34.23
N TRP A 102 35.91 -48.64 33.04
CA TRP A 102 35.15 -47.60 32.33
C TRP A 102 33.93 -48.09 31.51
N ARG A 103 33.53 -49.37 31.64
CA ARG A 103 32.38 -49.94 30.92
C ARG A 103 31.16 -50.21 31.82
N ARG A 104 30.94 -49.41 32.87
CA ARG A 104 29.77 -49.62 33.75
C ARG A 104 29.25 -48.39 34.48
N MET A 105 29.11 -47.27 33.78
CA MET A 105 28.23 -46.19 34.24
C MET A 105 27.34 -45.70 33.10
N ARG A 106 26.34 -46.51 32.76
CA ARG A 106 25.10 -45.93 32.23
C ARG A 106 24.38 -45.36 33.46
N PRO A 107 24.21 -44.03 33.59
CA PRO A 107 23.30 -43.52 34.59
C PRO A 107 21.94 -44.13 34.25
N ARG A 108 21.32 -44.83 35.21
CA ARG A 108 19.90 -45.14 35.16
C ARG A 108 19.20 -43.79 35.29
N VAL A 109 19.05 -43.10 34.17
CA VAL A 109 18.11 -41.98 34.07
C VAL A 109 16.77 -42.62 34.38
N ASP A 110 16.22 -42.26 35.53
CA ASP A 110 14.97 -42.81 36.00
C ASP A 110 13.92 -42.57 34.91
N ARG A 111 13.17 -43.60 34.53
CA ARG A 111 12.25 -43.48 33.38
C ARG A 111 11.27 -42.33 33.58
N VAL A 112 10.98 -42.00 34.84
CA VAL A 112 10.16 -40.87 35.28
C VAL A 112 10.81 -39.52 34.93
N THR A 113 12.12 -39.34 35.12
CA THR A 113 12.80 -38.09 34.74
C THR A 113 12.88 -37.95 33.22
N ALA A 114 13.13 -39.04 32.48
CA ALA A 114 13.12 -39.02 31.02
C ALA A 114 11.74 -38.63 30.44
N ILE A 115 10.65 -39.12 31.03
CA ILE A 115 9.28 -38.75 30.63
C ILE A 115 9.00 -37.26 30.91
N TRP A 116 9.44 -36.77 32.06
CA TRP A 116 9.30 -35.34 32.42
C TRP A 116 10.05 -34.40 31.46
N TRP A 117 11.23 -34.80 30.99
CA TRP A 117 11.99 -34.05 29.99
C TRP A 117 11.25 -33.96 28.65
N ILE A 118 10.65 -35.07 28.20
CA ILE A 118 9.89 -35.10 26.94
C ILE A 118 8.60 -34.27 27.08
N ALA A 119 7.91 -34.33 28.22
CA ALA A 119 6.71 -33.53 28.47
C ALA A 119 7.00 -32.02 28.43
N SER A 120 8.10 -31.56 29.07
CA SER A 120 8.53 -30.16 28.96
C SER A 120 8.87 -29.75 27.54
N LEU A 121 9.54 -30.60 26.76
CA LEU A 121 9.85 -30.30 25.35
C LEU A 121 8.58 -30.19 24.49
N VAL A 122 7.57 -31.04 24.71
CA VAL A 122 6.29 -30.99 23.99
C VAL A 122 5.49 -29.74 24.36
N VAL A 123 5.47 -29.36 25.65
CA VAL A 123 4.79 -28.13 26.10
C VAL A 123 5.46 -26.89 25.53
N VAL A 124 6.80 -26.81 25.55
CA VAL A 124 7.54 -25.68 24.98
C VAL A 124 7.39 -25.63 23.46
N ALA A 125 7.47 -26.76 22.77
CA ALA A 125 7.25 -26.83 21.32
C ALA A 125 5.80 -26.46 20.93
N GLY A 126 4.81 -26.83 21.75
CA GLY A 126 3.41 -26.46 21.57
C GLY A 126 3.16 -24.97 21.81
N LEU A 127 3.77 -24.39 22.84
CA LEU A 127 3.70 -22.94 23.12
C LEU A 127 4.40 -22.11 22.01
N SER A 128 5.50 -22.59 21.45
CA SER A 128 6.20 -21.88 20.37
C SER A 128 5.49 -21.98 19.02
N THR A 129 4.92 -23.14 18.67
CA THR A 129 4.10 -23.27 17.43
C THR A 129 2.75 -22.57 17.56
N GLY A 130 2.11 -22.63 18.73
CA GLY A 130 0.84 -21.96 18.98
C GLY A 130 0.94 -20.44 18.89
N THR A 131 2.00 -19.85 19.45
CA THR A 131 2.24 -18.40 19.35
C THR A 131 2.52 -17.97 17.91
N THR A 132 3.28 -18.76 17.15
CA THR A 132 3.60 -18.45 15.75
C THR A 132 2.36 -18.49 14.84
N LEU A 133 1.48 -19.48 15.02
CA LEU A 133 0.23 -19.62 14.25
C LEU A 133 -0.80 -18.53 14.59
N LEU A 134 -0.84 -18.10 15.85
CA LEU A 134 -1.77 -17.05 16.28
C LEU A 134 -1.31 -15.66 15.80
N VAL A 135 0.00 -15.41 15.71
CA VAL A 135 0.56 -14.16 15.14
C VAL A 135 0.39 -14.12 13.62
N THR A 136 0.52 -15.25 12.92
CA THR A 136 0.34 -15.28 11.46
C THR A 136 -1.12 -15.14 11.03
N HIS A 137 -2.09 -15.64 11.80
CA HIS A 137 -3.52 -15.46 11.50
C HIS A 137 -4.03 -14.02 11.66
N VAL A 138 -3.31 -13.16 12.38
CA VAL A 138 -3.78 -11.80 12.72
C VAL A 138 -3.34 -10.74 11.69
N VAL A 139 -2.39 -11.06 10.80
CA VAL A 139 -1.82 -10.08 9.83
C VAL A 139 -1.82 -10.63 8.40
N THR A 140 -2.78 -11.47 8.03
CA THR A 140 -2.98 -11.79 6.61
C THR A 140 -3.78 -10.67 5.96
N SER A 141 -3.13 -9.89 5.09
CA SER A 141 -3.83 -9.01 4.14
C SER A 141 -4.83 -9.84 3.34
N GLN A 142 -6.10 -9.44 3.35
CA GLN A 142 -7.10 -10.05 2.48
C GLN A 142 -7.07 -9.31 1.16
N HIS A 143 -6.75 -10.02 0.08
CA HIS A 143 -6.83 -9.46 -1.26
C HIS A 143 -8.31 -9.19 -1.56
N ALA A 144 -8.70 -7.92 -1.54
CA ALA A 144 -10.11 -7.54 -1.52
C ALA A 144 -10.66 -7.35 -2.94
N ALA A 145 -9.89 -6.74 -3.84
CA ALA A 145 -10.28 -6.56 -5.24
C ALA A 145 -9.10 -6.21 -6.16
N VAL A 146 -9.31 -6.40 -7.47
CA VAL A 146 -8.50 -5.82 -8.55
C VAL A 146 -9.43 -4.97 -9.40
N LEU A 147 -9.15 -3.67 -9.48
CA LEU A 147 -9.93 -2.69 -10.22
C LEU A 147 -9.35 -2.52 -11.61
N GLN A 148 -10.20 -2.70 -12.63
CA GLN A 148 -9.81 -2.50 -14.01
C GLN A 148 -9.89 -1.03 -14.41
N ARG A 149 -9.05 -0.64 -15.37
CA ARG A 149 -9.12 0.68 -15.98
C ARG A 149 -10.39 0.80 -16.82
N ILE A 150 -11.12 1.89 -16.62
CA ILE A 150 -12.25 2.26 -17.46
C ILE A 150 -11.71 2.93 -18.73
N PRO A 151 -12.15 2.52 -19.94
CA PRO A 151 -11.72 3.17 -21.18
C PRO A 151 -12.22 4.62 -21.23
N GLY A 152 -11.33 5.52 -21.64
CA GLY A 152 -11.57 6.96 -21.66
C GLY A 152 -10.64 7.70 -20.69
N ASP A 153 -10.45 8.99 -20.94
CA ASP A 153 -9.77 9.84 -19.97
C ASP A 153 -10.70 10.08 -18.80
N ALA A 154 -10.18 9.98 -17.58
CA ALA A 154 -10.93 10.45 -16.43
C ALA A 154 -11.20 11.95 -16.62
N PRO A 155 -12.37 12.47 -16.22
CA PRO A 155 -12.51 13.93 -16.10
C PRO A 155 -11.33 14.43 -15.28
N SER A 156 -10.80 15.61 -15.60
CA SER A 156 -9.78 16.28 -14.80
C SER A 156 -10.38 16.63 -13.43
N ALA A 157 -10.59 15.59 -12.62
CA ALA A 157 -10.95 15.69 -11.24
C ALA A 157 -9.83 16.52 -10.64
N VAL A 158 -10.23 17.52 -9.87
CA VAL A 158 -9.43 18.61 -9.32
C VAL A 158 -8.45 18.02 -8.30
N MET A 159 -7.49 17.24 -8.77
CA MET A 159 -6.70 16.31 -7.96
C MET A 159 -5.31 16.84 -7.69
N PHE A 160 -4.79 17.73 -8.54
CA PHE A 160 -3.43 18.21 -8.42
C PHE A 160 -3.28 19.52 -9.17
N THR A 161 -2.84 20.57 -8.48
CA THR A 161 -2.23 21.82 -9.02
C THR A 161 -2.49 22.11 -10.51
N GLY A 162 -3.76 22.22 -10.90
CA GLY A 162 -4.25 22.85 -12.13
C GLY A 162 -3.76 22.34 -13.51
N THR A 163 -2.99 21.26 -13.64
CA THR A 163 -2.37 20.92 -14.94
C THR A 163 -2.14 19.43 -15.21
N SER A 164 -2.95 18.50 -14.68
CA SER A 164 -2.82 17.09 -15.07
C SER A 164 -3.15 16.88 -16.55
N THR A 165 -2.19 16.44 -17.36
CA THR A 165 -2.36 16.16 -18.80
C THR A 165 -2.86 14.75 -19.09
N SER A 166 -2.73 13.82 -18.14
CA SER A 166 -3.30 12.47 -18.27
C SER A 166 -3.81 11.95 -16.93
N SER A 167 -5.07 11.52 -16.93
CA SER A 167 -5.74 10.90 -15.79
C SER A 167 -6.46 9.65 -16.23
N GLN A 168 -6.28 8.57 -15.48
CA GLN A 168 -6.92 7.28 -15.75
C GLN A 168 -7.96 7.02 -14.66
N ALA A 169 -9.17 6.63 -15.07
CA ALA A 169 -10.22 6.19 -14.16
C ALA A 169 -10.19 4.67 -14.04
N TYR A 170 -10.50 4.18 -12.85
CA TYR A 170 -10.67 2.76 -12.57
C TYR A 170 -12.09 2.49 -12.09
N GLU A 171 -12.47 1.21 -12.12
CA GLU A 171 -13.73 0.74 -11.53
C GLU A 171 -13.90 1.25 -10.09
N SER A 172 -15.13 1.62 -9.73
CA SER A 172 -15.44 2.04 -8.38
C SER A 172 -15.34 0.88 -7.42
N TYR A 173 -14.77 1.10 -6.24
CA TYR A 173 -14.70 0.11 -5.16
C TYR A 173 -15.60 0.54 -4.00
N LEU A 174 -16.69 -0.20 -3.77
CA LEU A 174 -17.68 0.09 -2.72
C LEU A 174 -18.20 1.55 -2.74
N GLY A 175 -18.38 2.11 -3.94
CA GLY A 175 -18.83 3.49 -4.14
C GLY A 175 -17.71 4.56 -4.07
N MET A 176 -16.48 4.16 -3.76
CA MET A 176 -15.32 5.05 -3.87
C MET A 176 -14.81 5.07 -5.31
N SER A 177 -14.47 6.26 -5.81
CA SER A 177 -13.85 6.41 -7.13
C SER A 177 -12.34 6.44 -7.03
N VAL A 178 -11.66 5.74 -7.93
CA VAL A 178 -10.20 5.61 -7.92
C VAL A 178 -9.62 6.12 -9.23
N TYR A 179 -8.60 6.97 -9.12
CA TYR A 179 -7.95 7.58 -10.27
C TYR A 179 -6.44 7.55 -10.11
N THR A 180 -5.72 7.49 -11.23
CA THR A 180 -4.29 7.80 -11.26
C THR A 180 -4.02 9.03 -12.10
N VAL A 181 -3.10 9.86 -11.63
CA VAL A 181 -2.71 11.12 -12.26
C VAL A 181 -1.21 11.12 -12.50
N ILE A 182 -0.82 11.52 -13.70
CA ILE A 182 0.58 11.78 -14.06
C ILE A 182 0.71 13.30 -14.26
N PRO A 183 1.26 14.05 -13.28
CA PRO A 183 1.54 15.47 -13.45
C PRO A 183 2.50 15.72 -14.64
N PRO A 184 2.41 16.90 -15.28
CA PRO A 184 3.17 17.22 -16.49
C PRO A 184 4.66 17.47 -16.22
N ALA A 185 5.04 17.70 -14.96
CA ALA A 185 6.40 17.98 -14.55
C ALA A 185 6.96 16.84 -13.68
N GLY A 186 7.81 16.01 -14.28
CA GLY A 186 8.59 14.97 -13.60
C GLY A 186 7.98 13.57 -13.64
N ASP A 187 8.72 12.59 -13.11
CA ASP A 187 8.33 11.17 -13.08
C ASP A 187 7.42 10.83 -11.90
N MET A 188 6.70 11.81 -11.38
CA MET A 188 5.77 11.59 -10.26
C MET A 188 4.50 10.96 -10.80
N ARG A 189 4.00 9.94 -10.11
CA ARG A 189 2.70 9.35 -10.36
C ARG A 189 1.92 9.33 -9.06
N CYS A 190 0.67 9.78 -9.13
CA CYS A 190 -0.21 9.83 -7.98
C CYS A 190 -1.43 8.95 -8.21
N ILE A 191 -1.92 8.35 -7.13
CA ILE A 191 -3.22 7.72 -7.05
C ILE A 191 -4.07 8.59 -6.13
N ALA A 192 -5.34 8.73 -6.46
CA ALA A 192 -6.30 9.44 -5.65
C ALA A 192 -7.58 8.64 -5.51
N VAL A 193 -8.05 8.51 -4.28
CA VAL A 193 -9.28 7.82 -3.92
C VAL A 193 -10.26 8.87 -3.41
N ILE A 194 -11.41 9.00 -4.07
CA ILE A 194 -12.51 9.88 -3.66
C ILE A 194 -13.56 9.01 -2.97
N PRO A 195 -13.73 9.13 -1.64
CA PRO A 195 -14.62 8.26 -0.88
C PRO A 195 -16.10 8.40 -1.24
N GLN A 196 -16.55 9.62 -1.52
CA GLN A 196 -17.93 9.93 -1.91
C GLN A 196 -17.94 10.93 -3.07
N PRO A 197 -17.78 10.48 -4.32
CA PRO A 197 -17.65 11.37 -5.48
C PRO A 197 -18.89 12.25 -5.73
N ASP A 198 -20.07 11.77 -5.36
CA ASP A 198 -21.33 12.50 -5.60
C ASP A 198 -21.60 13.58 -4.53
N VAL A 199 -21.02 13.43 -3.34
CA VAL A 199 -21.25 14.34 -2.20
C VAL A 199 -20.08 15.30 -2.02
N TYR A 200 -18.86 14.79 -2.06
CA TYR A 200 -17.61 15.52 -1.84
C TYR A 200 -16.60 15.21 -2.95
N PRO A 201 -16.82 15.69 -4.19
CA PRO A 201 -15.96 15.40 -5.34
C PRO A 201 -14.53 15.94 -5.21
N ASP A 202 -14.29 16.87 -4.29
CA ASP A 202 -13.01 17.51 -3.99
C ASP A 202 -12.28 16.88 -2.79
N ALA A 203 -12.92 15.95 -2.07
CA ALA A 203 -12.35 15.26 -0.93
C ALA A 203 -11.65 13.97 -1.41
N SER A 204 -10.35 14.06 -1.65
CA SER A 204 -9.54 12.92 -2.10
C SER A 204 -8.46 12.55 -1.10
N LEU A 205 -8.15 11.26 -1.02
CA LEU A 205 -6.97 10.74 -0.34
C LEU A 205 -5.92 10.46 -1.41
N ILE A 206 -4.72 11.01 -1.25
CA ILE A 206 -3.70 11.04 -2.30
C ILE A 206 -2.44 10.31 -1.84
N GLY A 207 -1.93 9.42 -2.68
CA GLY A 207 -0.62 8.82 -2.53
C GLY A 207 0.20 9.05 -3.80
N CYS A 208 1.46 9.46 -3.68
CA CYS A 208 2.33 9.70 -4.83
C CYS A 208 3.65 8.94 -4.68
N ALA A 209 4.21 8.51 -5.80
CA ALA A 209 5.54 7.91 -5.88
C ALA A 209 6.32 8.50 -7.06
N LEU A 210 7.64 8.41 -6.99
CA LEU A 210 8.56 8.86 -8.05
C LEU A 210 9.08 7.67 -8.87
N GLY A 211 9.30 7.91 -10.16
CA GLY A 211 9.92 6.94 -11.05
C GLY A 211 9.05 5.70 -11.27
N THR A 212 9.62 4.52 -11.09
CA THR A 212 8.94 3.23 -11.32
C THR A 212 8.34 2.60 -10.07
N LEU A 213 8.42 3.28 -8.91
CA LEU A 213 7.89 2.76 -7.66
C LEU A 213 6.36 2.55 -7.74
N PRO A 214 5.82 1.53 -7.05
CA PRO A 214 4.38 1.37 -6.90
C PRO A 214 3.78 2.61 -6.24
N VAL A 215 2.70 3.11 -6.82
CA VAL A 215 1.97 4.25 -6.25
C VAL A 215 0.96 3.68 -5.28
N VAL A 216 1.05 4.10 -4.01
CA VAL A 216 0.27 3.52 -2.92
C VAL A 216 -0.43 4.63 -2.16
N VAL A 217 -1.71 4.41 -1.83
CA VAL A 217 -2.42 5.18 -0.81
C VAL A 217 -3.06 4.24 0.19
N ASP A 218 -2.83 4.53 1.47
CA ASP A 218 -3.43 3.81 2.58
C ASP A 218 -4.61 4.62 3.12
N VAL A 219 -5.77 3.99 3.19
CA VAL A 219 -7.04 4.59 3.58
C VAL A 219 -7.49 3.95 4.89
N ARG A 220 -7.31 4.68 5.98
CA ARG A 220 -7.83 4.30 7.29
C ARG A 220 -9.33 4.52 7.34
N ILE A 221 -10.07 3.47 7.67
CA ILE A 221 -11.51 3.53 7.90
C ILE A 221 -11.74 3.98 9.34
N GLY A 222 -12.34 5.14 9.51
CA GLY A 222 -12.83 5.62 10.79
C GLY A 222 -14.35 5.76 10.78
N THR A 223 -14.96 5.59 11.94
CA THR A 223 -16.40 5.80 12.18
C THR A 223 -16.68 7.11 12.91
N SER A 224 -15.64 7.91 13.17
CA SER A 224 -15.76 9.21 13.82
C SER A 224 -14.88 10.25 13.13
N ALA A 225 -15.26 11.53 13.24
CA ALA A 225 -14.49 12.64 12.68
C ALA A 225 -13.05 12.71 13.23
N ASP A 226 -12.84 12.22 14.46
CA ASP A 226 -11.55 12.25 15.15
C ASP A 226 -10.62 11.10 14.71
N THR A 227 -11.20 10.00 14.22
CA THR A 227 -10.45 8.83 13.71
C THR A 227 -10.34 8.79 12.19
N ASN A 228 -11.15 9.60 11.48
CA ASN A 228 -11.11 9.68 10.03
C ASN A 228 -9.88 10.44 9.52
N PRO A 229 -9.24 9.96 8.45
CA PRO A 229 -8.18 10.71 7.81
C PRO A 229 -8.73 12.02 7.24
N LEU A 230 -7.89 13.04 7.19
CA LEU A 230 -8.23 14.29 6.51
C LEU A 230 -8.05 14.10 4.99
N ALA A 231 -9.05 14.51 4.23
CA ALA A 231 -8.96 14.58 2.78
C ALA A 231 -8.08 15.77 2.34
N SER A 232 -7.77 15.83 1.04
CA SER A 232 -7.03 16.91 0.39
C SER A 232 -7.58 18.31 0.65
N ASN A 233 -8.87 18.45 0.93
CA ASN A 233 -9.52 19.71 1.27
C ASN A 233 -9.50 20.05 2.78
N GLY A 234 -8.80 19.26 3.59
CA GLY A 234 -8.63 19.47 5.04
C GLY A 234 -9.83 19.05 5.89
N ARG A 235 -10.87 18.44 5.30
CA ARG A 235 -12.05 17.95 6.04
C ARG A 235 -11.89 16.46 6.37
N PRO A 236 -12.45 15.98 7.50
CA PRO A 236 -12.53 14.55 7.76
C PRO A 236 -13.23 13.83 6.62
N VAL A 237 -12.66 12.71 6.17
CA VAL A 237 -13.28 11.84 5.19
C VAL A 237 -14.59 11.27 5.75
N VAL A 238 -15.61 11.18 4.90
CA VAL A 238 -16.83 10.43 5.17
C VAL A 238 -16.91 9.29 4.16
N PHE A 239 -17.05 8.06 4.65
CA PHE A 239 -17.09 6.86 3.80
C PHE A 239 -18.53 6.53 3.38
N THR A 240 -18.70 5.71 2.34
CA THR A 240 -20.03 5.22 1.96
C THR A 240 -20.52 4.19 2.98
N PRO A 241 -21.86 4.02 3.13
CA PRO A 241 -22.40 2.96 4.00
C PRO A 241 -21.89 1.55 3.62
N ALA A 242 -21.58 1.32 2.35
CA ALA A 242 -21.04 0.05 1.87
C ALA A 242 -19.63 -0.23 2.42
N VAL A 243 -18.78 0.80 2.52
CA VAL A 243 -17.43 0.66 3.11
C VAL A 243 -17.53 0.45 4.61
N GLU A 244 -18.37 1.22 5.30
CA GLU A 244 -18.58 1.11 6.75
C GLU A 244 -19.18 -0.24 7.15
N GLN A 245 -20.01 -0.84 6.29
CA GLN A 245 -20.57 -2.18 6.51
C GLN A 245 -19.55 -3.29 6.22
N ALA A 246 -18.66 -3.09 5.25
CA ALA A 246 -17.68 -4.10 4.84
C ALA A 246 -16.46 -4.16 5.77
N PHE A 247 -16.05 -3.03 6.35
CA PHE A 247 -14.82 -2.93 7.13
C PHE A 247 -15.08 -2.34 8.52
N PRO A 248 -14.50 -2.94 9.59
CA PRO A 248 -14.65 -2.40 10.94
C PRO A 248 -13.90 -1.07 11.10
N ASP A 249 -14.32 -0.28 12.10
CA ASP A 249 -13.59 0.90 12.55
C ASP A 249 -12.12 0.58 12.82
N GLY A 250 -11.22 1.39 12.26
CA GLY A 250 -9.78 1.25 12.37
C GLY A 250 -9.11 0.42 11.28
N ALA A 251 -9.87 -0.24 10.39
CA ALA A 251 -9.30 -1.04 9.29
C ALA A 251 -8.52 -0.18 8.30
N ASP A 252 -7.50 -0.76 7.66
CA ASP A 252 -6.74 -0.09 6.59
C ASP A 252 -7.05 -0.74 5.24
N LEU A 253 -7.37 0.09 4.25
CA LEU A 253 -7.44 -0.30 2.84
C LEU A 253 -6.25 0.28 2.10
N ARG A 254 -5.42 -0.59 1.51
CA ARG A 254 -4.30 -0.19 0.68
C ARG A 254 -4.69 -0.29 -0.79
N PHE A 255 -4.62 0.83 -1.49
CA PHE A 255 -4.77 0.88 -2.94
C PHE A 255 -3.37 0.99 -3.55
N THR A 256 -3.01 0.02 -4.40
CA THR A 256 -1.72 -0.01 -5.09
C THR A 256 -1.95 0.06 -6.60
N ALA A 257 -1.56 1.17 -7.23
CA ALA A 257 -1.61 1.30 -8.68
C ALA A 257 -0.35 0.70 -9.31
N ARG A 258 -0.57 -0.20 -10.29
CA ARG A 258 0.47 -0.74 -11.18
C ARG A 258 -0.06 -0.75 -12.61
N ASP A 259 0.60 -0.01 -13.48
CA ASP A 259 0.31 0.04 -14.91
C ASP A 259 -1.19 0.32 -15.20
N ALA A 260 -1.92 -0.71 -15.62
CA ALA A 260 -3.32 -0.63 -16.05
C ALA A 260 -4.32 -1.11 -14.98
N THR A 261 -3.87 -1.44 -13.77
CA THR A 261 -4.73 -1.98 -12.70
C THR A 261 -4.44 -1.34 -11.36
N VAL A 262 -5.46 -1.32 -10.49
CA VAL A 262 -5.29 -0.99 -9.07
C VAL A 262 -5.67 -2.21 -8.25
N THR A 263 -4.78 -2.66 -7.36
CA THR A 263 -5.11 -3.69 -6.38
C THR A 263 -5.56 -3.06 -5.07
N VAL A 264 -6.56 -3.66 -4.44
CA VAL A 264 -7.07 -3.27 -3.13
C VAL A 264 -6.82 -4.40 -2.15
N ASP A 265 -6.02 -4.11 -1.12
CA ASP A 265 -5.72 -5.04 -0.04
C ASP A 265 -6.30 -4.50 1.27
N ALA A 266 -7.00 -5.34 2.00
CA ALA A 266 -7.60 -4.98 3.28
C ALA A 266 -6.78 -5.56 4.44
N TYR A 267 -6.50 -4.71 5.42
CA TYR A 267 -5.81 -5.05 6.65
C TYR A 267 -6.77 -4.85 7.83
N PRO A 268 -7.26 -5.93 8.45
CA PRO A 268 -8.13 -5.81 9.61
C PRO A 268 -7.36 -5.21 10.79
N VAL A 269 -8.09 -4.56 11.71
CA VAL A 269 -7.49 -4.03 12.94
C VAL A 269 -6.83 -5.16 13.71
N ALA A 270 -5.54 -5.00 14.05
CA ALA A 270 -4.91 -5.83 15.05
C ALA A 270 -5.67 -5.59 16.36
N ARG A 271 -6.53 -6.53 16.76
CA ARG A 271 -7.10 -6.51 18.11
C ARG A 271 -5.90 -6.60 19.05
N THR A 272 -5.58 -5.52 19.74
CA THR A 272 -4.68 -5.58 20.88
C THR A 272 -5.26 -6.63 21.83
N PRO A 273 -4.51 -7.68 22.21
CA PRO A 273 -4.99 -8.62 23.20
C PRO A 273 -5.23 -7.81 24.48
N VAL A 274 -6.49 -7.70 24.88
CA VAL A 274 -6.86 -7.18 26.19
C VAL A 274 -6.21 -8.13 27.20
N THR A 275 -5.12 -7.70 27.83
CA THR A 275 -4.61 -8.37 29.02
C THR A 275 -5.72 -8.32 30.06
N PRO A 276 -6.25 -9.47 30.53
CA PRO A 276 -7.17 -9.45 31.66
C PRO A 276 -6.43 -8.82 32.84
N ASN A 277 -6.98 -7.73 33.37
CA ASN A 277 -6.43 -7.07 34.55
C ASN A 277 -6.23 -8.11 35.65
N SER A 278 -4.99 -8.17 36.14
CA SER A 278 -4.59 -8.95 37.31
C SER A 278 -5.12 -8.32 38.59
#